data_AF-A0A0F8EQ61-F1
#
_entry.id   AF-A0A0F8EQ61-F1
#
_cell.length_a   1.000
_cell.length_b   1.000
_cell.length_c   1.000
_cell.angle_alpha   90.00
_cell.angle_beta   90.00
_cell.angle_gamma   90.00
#
_symmetry.space_group_name_H-M   'P 1'
#
loop_
_entity.id
_entity.type
_entity.pdbx_description
1 polymer ?
#
loop_
_entity_poly.entity_id
_entity_poly.type
_entity_poly.pdbx_seq_one_letter_code
_entity_poly.pdbx_strand_id
1 'polypeptide(L)'
;MSRKLSKKLSKKLSKKLSRKNRFCAIVALFIALFLLAGLTPASANEDDWDNLAVTLGLENSIVSKDGYALEALKFDGYGMVWVQVMKNGTVLGDAVLENNSSSWCYMDSRNIRLKAHNVTDQRTLPMFSSLYSPKAEVIFETKRDIEDNVILELDLEEDKDEYLLSDEIIVDMELRNTGKVKAEKIKLELDQEGLLIMEGCPEDVMLDKGSKKSCELRFKFPEKVKENYNITVKVNWEDSSGEHFLSEAVEIEVAEPLKIYKNTGSEGFSGSPVYVTLSVKNVQDRVVNVRLLDLLPATFTVINTSDSESNNLSSNSSSYLSWGFVLAPEEKKTFSYSIISEQPGAHRVPQAHAYSNLCGQLYTECSDSENIITIYENISYCQYSNETLTEVTLASGADLSAYLDKNGCALLDIRVENRALDAFVFIPKGTRLLDSQKEPLKAITIKEADQPLLPGTLYPAGKCYCRLEPEGVELDPFVRLSLGLNNSMKGNFPSIYRYDVTKHTWTLIDSTLNENRISARLTNFSVYAVLAEPPAEVKLHVDLVPP
;
A
#
# COMPACT_ATOMS: atom_id res chain seq x y z
N MET A 1 22.05 -62.17 -74.63
CA MET A 1 21.20 -63.33 -74.28
C MET A 1 22.01 -64.22 -73.33
N SER A 2 21.90 -64.09 -72.01
CA SER A 2 20.72 -64.30 -71.18
C SER A 2 20.44 -65.79 -70.93
N ARG A 3 20.52 -66.14 -69.64
CA ARG A 3 19.73 -67.19 -68.99
C ARG A 3 19.98 -68.62 -69.49
N LYS A 4 21.10 -69.24 -69.07
CA LYS A 4 21.09 -70.72 -68.89
C LYS A 4 22.01 -71.30 -67.82
N LEU A 5 22.59 -70.50 -66.92
CA LEU A 5 23.44 -71.03 -65.83
C LEU A 5 23.01 -70.73 -64.38
N SER A 6 21.98 -69.90 -64.11
CA SER A 6 21.57 -69.65 -62.70
C SER A 6 20.41 -70.53 -62.17
N LYS A 7 19.86 -71.43 -62.99
CA LYS A 7 18.65 -72.20 -62.63
C LYS A 7 18.89 -73.54 -61.89
N LYS A 8 20.14 -73.88 -61.54
CA LYS A 8 20.47 -75.18 -60.92
C LYS A 8 20.96 -75.15 -59.47
N LEU A 9 20.98 -74.00 -58.81
CA LEU A 9 21.50 -73.89 -57.43
C LEU A 9 20.54 -73.32 -56.36
N SER A 10 19.31 -72.91 -56.70
CA SER A 10 18.38 -72.35 -55.69
C SER A 10 17.25 -73.28 -55.24
N LYS A 11 17.23 -74.56 -55.66
CA LYS A 11 16.09 -75.47 -55.39
C LYS A 11 16.29 -76.46 -54.24
N LYS A 12 17.27 -76.23 -53.36
CA LYS A 12 17.52 -77.09 -52.18
C LYS A 12 18.05 -76.30 -50.99
N LEU A 13 17.24 -75.42 -50.40
CA LEU A 13 17.40 -75.01 -48.99
C LEU A 13 16.19 -74.21 -48.45
N SER A 14 14.97 -74.66 -48.71
CA SER A 14 13.80 -74.26 -47.89
C SER A 14 13.52 -75.34 -46.84
N LYS A 15 14.49 -75.57 -45.95
CA LYS A 15 14.24 -76.34 -44.72
C LYS A 15 13.48 -75.41 -43.76
N LYS A 16 12.25 -75.80 -43.40
CA LYS A 16 11.43 -75.23 -42.33
C LYS A 16 12.29 -74.81 -41.13
N LEU A 17 12.59 -73.52 -40.99
CA LEU A 17 12.96 -72.97 -39.69
C LEU A 17 11.66 -72.86 -38.89
N SER A 18 11.52 -73.71 -37.87
CA SER A 18 10.38 -73.66 -36.97
C SER A 18 10.28 -72.28 -36.31
N ARG A 19 9.06 -71.84 -35.96
CA ARG A 19 8.81 -70.58 -35.25
C ARG A 19 9.69 -70.40 -34.00
N LYS A 20 10.11 -71.50 -33.34
CA LYS A 20 11.04 -71.49 -32.20
C LYS A 20 12.45 -71.01 -32.58
N ASN A 21 12.98 -71.42 -33.72
CA ASN A 21 14.32 -70.99 -34.16
C ASN A 21 14.37 -69.52 -34.57
N ARG A 22 13.26 -68.97 -35.07
CA ARG A 22 13.16 -67.52 -35.36
C ARG A 22 13.09 -66.70 -34.07
N PHE A 23 12.39 -67.20 -33.06
CA PHE A 23 12.31 -66.54 -31.75
C PHE A 23 13.66 -66.54 -31.03
N CYS A 24 14.37 -67.68 -31.01
CA CYS A 24 15.72 -67.75 -30.43
C CYS A 24 16.73 -66.85 -31.19
N ALA A 25 16.64 -66.76 -32.51
CA ALA A 25 17.50 -65.87 -33.29
C ALA A 25 17.23 -64.38 -33.00
N ILE A 26 15.97 -63.99 -32.80
CA ILE A 26 15.59 -62.62 -32.45
C ILE A 26 16.03 -62.28 -31.02
N VAL A 27 15.85 -63.19 -30.06
CA VAL A 27 16.31 -63.01 -28.68
C VAL A 27 17.83 -62.92 -28.61
N ALA A 28 18.57 -63.75 -29.35
CA ALA A 28 20.02 -63.68 -29.42
C ALA A 28 20.50 -62.36 -30.06
N LEU A 29 19.80 -61.87 -31.09
CA LEU A 29 20.09 -60.57 -31.70
C LEU A 29 19.83 -59.41 -30.72
N PHE A 30 18.75 -59.49 -29.94
CA PHE A 30 18.44 -58.49 -28.91
C PHE A 30 19.46 -58.49 -27.77
N ILE A 31 19.89 -59.66 -27.31
CA ILE A 31 20.94 -59.77 -26.28
C ILE A 31 22.28 -59.24 -26.83
N ALA A 32 22.62 -59.53 -28.09
CA ALA A 32 23.82 -59.00 -28.72
C ALA A 32 23.76 -57.47 -28.89
N LEU A 33 22.60 -56.91 -29.26
CA LEU A 33 22.37 -55.47 -29.34
C LEU A 33 22.41 -54.79 -27.97
N PHE A 34 21.89 -55.45 -26.92
CA PHE A 34 21.92 -54.95 -25.55
C PHE A 34 23.34 -54.97 -24.97
N LEU A 35 24.15 -55.99 -25.30
CA LEU A 35 25.57 -56.06 -24.95
C LEU A 35 26.43 -55.06 -25.74
N LEU A 36 26.05 -54.73 -26.99
CA LEU A 36 26.71 -53.70 -27.80
C LEU A 36 26.34 -52.28 -27.35
N ALA A 37 25.14 -52.05 -26.83
CA ALA A 37 24.73 -50.77 -26.24
C ALA A 37 25.47 -50.46 -24.93
N GLY A 38 26.00 -51.47 -24.23
CA GLY A 38 26.85 -51.30 -23.06
C GLY A 38 28.33 -50.96 -23.36
N LEU A 39 28.71 -50.84 -24.62
CA LEU A 39 30.09 -50.56 -25.07
C LEU A 39 30.28 -49.16 -25.68
N THR A 40 29.27 -48.28 -25.62
CA THR A 40 29.54 -46.86 -25.83
C THR A 40 30.37 -46.37 -24.66
N PRO A 41 31.58 -45.78 -24.86
CA PRO A 41 32.20 -45.04 -23.78
C PRO A 41 31.17 -44.02 -23.32
N ALA A 42 30.83 -44.03 -22.03
CA ALA A 42 30.14 -42.92 -21.42
C ALA A 42 30.87 -41.66 -21.90
N SER A 43 30.19 -40.74 -22.59
CA SER A 43 30.80 -39.48 -22.95
C SER A 43 31.18 -38.84 -21.62
N ALA A 44 32.47 -38.89 -21.30
CA ALA A 44 33.00 -38.22 -20.13
C ALA A 44 32.63 -36.75 -20.29
N ASN A 45 31.81 -36.22 -19.38
CA ASN A 45 31.52 -34.79 -19.32
C ASN A 45 32.87 -34.05 -19.38
N GLU A 46 33.05 -33.20 -20.39
CA GLU A 46 34.28 -32.41 -20.53
C GLU A 46 34.46 -31.43 -19.36
N ASP A 47 33.38 -31.12 -18.63
CA ASP A 47 33.34 -30.18 -17.50
C ASP A 47 33.95 -30.70 -16.18
N ASP A 48 34.20 -32.01 -16.05
CA ASP A 48 34.68 -32.65 -14.81
C ASP A 48 36.23 -32.66 -14.67
N TRP A 49 36.94 -32.18 -15.69
CA TRP A 49 38.39 -32.32 -15.83
C TRP A 49 39.07 -30.95 -15.91
N ASP A 50 40.17 -30.78 -15.18
CA ASP A 50 41.03 -29.63 -15.36
C ASP A 50 42.19 -29.96 -16.30
N ASN A 51 42.49 -29.07 -17.27
CA ASN A 51 43.43 -29.35 -18.36
C ASN A 51 44.73 -28.54 -18.25
N LEU A 52 45.86 -29.24 -18.39
CA LEU A 52 47.18 -28.65 -18.58
C LEU A 52 47.86 -29.25 -19.81
N ALA A 53 48.10 -28.44 -20.84
CA ALA A 53 48.93 -28.81 -21.98
C ALA A 53 50.40 -28.50 -21.67
N VAL A 54 51.27 -29.51 -21.74
CA VAL A 54 52.70 -29.39 -21.42
C VAL A 54 53.60 -29.96 -22.48
N THR A 55 54.79 -29.38 -22.62
CA THR A 55 55.85 -29.91 -23.49
C THR A 55 56.96 -30.53 -22.65
N LEU A 56 57.06 -31.86 -22.68
CA LEU A 56 58.12 -32.62 -22.04
C LEU A 56 59.32 -32.77 -22.98
N GLY A 57 60.53 -32.66 -22.45
CA GLY A 57 61.78 -32.85 -23.19
C GLY A 57 62.94 -33.15 -22.26
N LEU A 58 64.15 -33.33 -22.81
CA LEU A 58 65.35 -33.67 -22.02
C LEU A 58 65.69 -32.66 -20.90
N GLU A 59 65.38 -31.38 -21.11
CA GLU A 59 65.65 -30.30 -20.12
C GLU A 59 64.46 -30.06 -19.17
N ASN A 60 63.25 -30.45 -19.59
CA ASN A 60 62.00 -30.29 -18.84
C ASN A 60 61.30 -31.64 -18.79
N SER A 61 61.92 -32.61 -18.10
CA SER A 61 61.42 -33.98 -18.06
C SER A 61 60.27 -34.16 -17.09
N ILE A 62 60.07 -33.26 -16.12
CA ILE A 62 59.06 -33.39 -15.07
C ILE A 62 58.15 -32.16 -15.06
N VAL A 63 56.84 -32.40 -14.96
CA VAL A 63 55.80 -31.38 -14.77
C VAL A 63 54.91 -31.80 -13.61
N SER A 64 54.53 -30.85 -12.76
CA SER A 64 53.62 -31.11 -11.64
C SER A 64 52.28 -30.39 -11.83
N LYS A 65 51.19 -31.06 -11.42
CA LYS A 65 49.82 -30.54 -11.42
C LYS A 65 49.03 -31.21 -10.29
N ASP A 66 48.34 -30.42 -9.45
CA ASP A 66 47.40 -30.89 -8.42
C ASP A 66 47.92 -32.05 -7.54
N GLY A 67 49.19 -31.97 -7.09
CA GLY A 67 49.83 -33.01 -6.28
C GLY A 67 50.33 -34.25 -7.05
N TYR A 68 50.09 -34.29 -8.36
CA TYR A 68 50.64 -35.29 -9.28
C TYR A 68 51.86 -34.73 -10.02
N ALA A 69 52.79 -35.60 -10.39
CA ALA A 69 53.94 -35.29 -11.22
C ALA A 69 54.00 -36.26 -12.40
N LEU A 70 54.17 -35.71 -13.60
CA LEU A 70 54.35 -36.43 -14.85
C LEU A 70 55.81 -36.30 -15.28
N GLU A 71 56.52 -37.42 -15.38
CA GLU A 71 57.91 -37.50 -15.79
C GLU A 71 58.07 -38.23 -17.12
N ALA A 72 58.77 -37.65 -18.08
CA ALA A 72 59.20 -38.34 -19.29
C ALA A 72 60.47 -39.16 -19.00
N LEU A 73 60.33 -40.48 -18.99
CA LEU A 73 61.43 -41.41 -18.75
C LEU A 73 62.29 -41.62 -20.00
N LYS A 74 61.63 -41.80 -21.15
CA LYS A 74 62.31 -42.18 -22.38
C LYS A 74 61.53 -41.76 -23.63
N PHE A 75 62.26 -41.30 -24.64
CA PHE A 75 61.76 -41.11 -25.98
C PHE A 75 62.30 -42.21 -26.88
N ASP A 76 61.46 -42.82 -27.71
CA ASP A 76 61.90 -43.83 -28.67
C ASP A 76 62.51 -43.21 -29.94
N GLY A 77 62.26 -41.92 -30.18
CA GLY A 77 62.69 -41.18 -31.37
C GLY A 77 61.82 -41.43 -32.61
N TYR A 78 60.76 -42.24 -32.49
CA TYR A 78 59.88 -42.66 -33.59
C TYR A 78 58.40 -42.38 -33.29
N GLY A 79 58.13 -41.36 -32.47
CA GLY A 79 56.77 -40.91 -32.18
C GLY A 79 56.15 -41.52 -30.93
N MET A 80 56.93 -42.08 -30.00
CA MET A 80 56.44 -42.52 -28.70
C MET A 80 57.25 -41.94 -27.54
N VAL A 81 56.56 -41.66 -26.44
CA VAL A 81 57.18 -41.24 -25.17
C VAL A 81 56.70 -42.15 -24.05
N TRP A 82 57.64 -42.66 -23.26
CA TRP A 82 57.35 -43.37 -22.02
C TRP A 82 57.34 -42.36 -20.88
N VAL A 83 56.19 -42.23 -20.23
CA VAL A 83 55.96 -41.35 -19.10
C VAL A 83 55.67 -42.13 -17.83
N GLN A 84 56.06 -41.58 -16.69
CA GLN A 84 55.75 -42.07 -15.36
C GLN A 84 54.91 -41.03 -14.62
N VAL A 85 53.89 -41.50 -13.92
CA VAL A 85 53.05 -40.66 -13.07
C VAL A 85 53.33 -40.96 -11.61
N MET A 86 53.54 -39.90 -10.84
CA MET A 86 53.76 -39.95 -9.40
C MET A 86 52.71 -39.10 -8.69
N LYS A 87 52.34 -39.48 -7.47
CA LYS A 87 51.53 -38.66 -6.54
C LYS A 87 52.31 -38.51 -5.25
N ASN A 88 52.60 -37.26 -4.84
CA ASN A 88 53.35 -36.97 -3.62
C ASN A 88 54.65 -37.80 -3.47
N GLY A 89 55.38 -38.02 -4.57
CA GLY A 89 56.63 -38.81 -4.60
C GLY A 89 56.46 -40.33 -4.68
N THR A 90 55.24 -40.86 -4.68
CA THR A 90 54.97 -42.29 -4.88
C THR A 90 54.61 -42.57 -6.34
N VAL A 91 55.27 -43.55 -6.97
CA VAL A 91 54.98 -43.96 -8.34
C VAL A 91 53.61 -44.65 -8.42
N LEU A 92 52.71 -44.09 -9.22
CA LEU A 92 51.37 -44.64 -9.48
C LEU A 92 51.38 -45.65 -10.62
N GLY A 93 52.25 -45.43 -11.61
CA GLY A 93 52.38 -46.28 -12.79
C GLY A 93 53.06 -45.55 -13.95
N ASP A 94 53.15 -46.25 -15.07
CA ASP A 94 53.84 -45.80 -16.27
C ASP A 94 52.99 -46.05 -17.54
N ALA A 95 53.16 -45.19 -18.54
CA ALA A 95 52.37 -45.22 -19.76
C ALA A 95 53.24 -44.90 -20.98
N VAL A 96 52.94 -45.54 -22.09
CA VAL A 96 53.52 -45.19 -23.40
C VAL A 96 52.47 -44.38 -24.16
N LEU A 97 52.82 -43.14 -24.52
CA LEU A 97 51.95 -42.25 -25.28
C LEU A 97 52.45 -42.16 -26.72
N GLU A 98 51.54 -42.37 -27.67
CA GLU A 98 51.80 -42.33 -29.10
C GLU A 98 51.49 -40.96 -29.70
N ASN A 99 52.26 -40.57 -30.71
CA ASN A 99 52.07 -39.34 -31.47
C ASN A 99 50.67 -39.27 -32.10
N ASN A 100 50.00 -38.12 -32.02
CA ASN A 100 48.63 -37.91 -32.50
C ASN A 100 47.61 -38.95 -31.97
N SER A 101 47.77 -39.43 -30.74
CA SER A 101 46.81 -40.37 -30.16
C SER A 101 45.44 -39.71 -29.97
N SER A 102 44.40 -40.37 -30.49
CA SER A 102 43.00 -40.03 -30.21
C SER A 102 42.47 -40.67 -28.93
N SER A 103 43.22 -41.61 -28.35
CA SER A 103 42.82 -42.38 -27.16
C SER A 103 43.46 -41.83 -25.90
N TRP A 104 42.67 -41.71 -24.84
CA TRP A 104 43.11 -41.33 -23.50
C TRP A 104 43.70 -42.52 -22.75
N CYS A 105 44.86 -42.34 -22.15
CA CYS A 105 45.42 -43.24 -21.15
C CYS A 105 44.92 -42.82 -19.77
N TYR A 106 44.26 -43.71 -19.04
CA TYR A 106 43.71 -43.43 -17.71
C TYR A 106 44.59 -44.03 -16.62
N MET A 107 44.83 -43.26 -15.56
CA MET A 107 45.64 -43.66 -14.40
C MET A 107 44.97 -43.25 -13.09
N ASP A 108 45.50 -43.75 -11.97
CA ASP A 108 44.99 -43.52 -10.62
C ASP A 108 43.47 -43.74 -10.49
N SER A 109 43.00 -44.96 -10.79
CA SER A 109 41.57 -45.31 -10.75
C SER A 109 40.64 -44.37 -11.56
N ARG A 110 41.16 -43.80 -12.67
CA ARG A 110 40.48 -42.80 -13.52
C ARG A 110 40.38 -41.40 -12.90
N ASN A 111 41.30 -41.02 -12.02
CA ASN A 111 41.46 -39.63 -11.58
C ASN A 111 42.42 -38.82 -12.45
N ILE A 112 43.15 -39.50 -13.35
CA ILE A 112 44.07 -38.87 -14.30
C ILE A 112 43.80 -39.42 -15.69
N ARG A 113 43.85 -38.54 -16.70
CA ARG A 113 43.94 -38.96 -18.09
C ARG A 113 45.01 -38.18 -18.86
N LEU A 114 45.70 -38.91 -19.75
CA LEU A 114 46.85 -38.43 -20.51
C LEU A 114 46.68 -38.76 -21.99
N LYS A 115 47.07 -37.85 -22.88
CA LYS A 115 47.28 -38.16 -24.30
C LYS A 115 48.40 -37.29 -24.86
N ALA A 116 49.19 -37.84 -25.77
CA ALA A 116 50.17 -37.05 -26.51
C ALA A 116 49.56 -36.53 -27.81
N HIS A 117 49.68 -35.22 -28.03
CA HIS A 117 49.26 -34.59 -29.28
C HIS A 117 50.37 -34.65 -30.31
N ASN A 118 51.60 -34.28 -29.92
CA ASN A 118 52.74 -34.21 -30.82
C ASN A 118 53.98 -34.81 -30.14
N VAL A 119 54.54 -35.89 -30.70
CA VAL A 119 55.78 -36.50 -30.22
C VAL A 119 56.79 -36.52 -31.36
N THR A 120 58.04 -36.17 -31.06
CA THR A 120 59.12 -36.12 -32.06
C THR A 120 59.31 -37.49 -32.72
N ASP A 121 59.06 -37.56 -34.04
CA ASP A 121 59.36 -38.73 -34.89
C ASP A 121 60.44 -38.37 -35.90
N GLN A 122 61.62 -38.97 -35.75
CA GLN A 122 62.78 -38.73 -36.61
C GLN A 122 62.50 -39.05 -38.08
N ARG A 123 61.53 -39.92 -38.42
CA ARG A 123 61.13 -40.22 -39.81
C ARG A 123 60.48 -39.03 -40.51
N THR A 124 59.93 -38.09 -39.73
CA THR A 124 59.23 -36.89 -40.23
C THR A 124 60.13 -35.66 -40.25
N LEU A 125 61.35 -35.74 -39.72
CA LEU A 125 62.29 -34.63 -39.69
C LEU A 125 63.07 -34.49 -41.03
N PRO A 126 63.41 -33.26 -41.46
CA PRO A 126 64.20 -33.04 -42.67
C PRO A 126 65.58 -33.70 -42.57
N MET A 127 66.04 -34.33 -43.66
CA MET A 127 67.28 -35.14 -43.74
C MET A 127 68.58 -34.42 -43.30
N PHE A 128 68.56 -33.10 -43.14
CA PHE A 128 69.71 -32.28 -42.72
C PHE A 128 69.54 -31.57 -41.37
N SER A 129 68.53 -31.90 -40.56
CA SER A 129 68.39 -31.33 -39.21
C SER A 129 69.17 -32.15 -38.19
N SER A 130 70.46 -31.82 -38.01
CA SER A 130 71.25 -32.33 -36.89
C SER A 130 70.73 -31.77 -35.55
N LEU A 131 70.55 -32.64 -34.56
CA LEU A 131 70.39 -32.35 -33.12
C LEU A 131 69.04 -31.74 -32.68
N TYR A 132 67.91 -32.28 -33.13
CA TYR A 132 66.65 -32.03 -32.42
C TYR A 132 66.56 -32.91 -31.16
N SER A 133 66.59 -32.28 -29.98
CA SER A 133 66.25 -32.93 -28.72
C SER A 133 64.80 -33.43 -28.78
N PRO A 134 64.51 -34.71 -28.50
CA PRO A 134 63.15 -35.23 -28.54
C PRO A 134 62.26 -34.49 -27.52
N LYS A 135 61.06 -34.15 -27.98
CA LYS A 135 60.00 -33.50 -27.19
C LYS A 135 58.65 -34.19 -27.42
N ALA A 136 57.79 -34.11 -26.41
CA ALA A 136 56.40 -34.55 -26.46
C ALA A 136 55.47 -33.48 -25.89
N GLU A 137 54.47 -33.06 -26.66
CA GLU A 137 53.34 -32.27 -26.21
C GLU A 137 52.28 -33.21 -25.67
N VAL A 138 52.07 -33.18 -24.36
CA VAL A 138 51.15 -34.04 -23.63
C VAL A 138 50.05 -33.18 -23.03
N ILE A 139 48.81 -33.62 -23.20
CA ILE A 139 47.66 -33.07 -22.49
C ILE A 139 47.50 -33.90 -21.22
N PHE A 140 47.66 -33.23 -20.08
CA PHE A 140 47.57 -33.80 -18.75
C PHE A 140 46.33 -33.27 -18.05
N GLU A 141 45.37 -34.16 -17.81
CA GLU A 141 44.11 -33.83 -17.15
C GLU A 141 43.95 -34.58 -15.83
N THR A 142 43.65 -33.81 -14.79
CA THR A 142 43.33 -34.27 -13.44
C THR A 142 41.83 -34.09 -13.24
N LYS A 143 41.19 -35.08 -12.62
CA LYS A 143 39.80 -34.96 -12.19
C LYS A 143 39.76 -33.93 -11.07
N ARG A 144 38.85 -32.95 -11.13
CA ARG A 144 38.72 -31.94 -10.06
C ARG A 144 38.45 -32.64 -8.72
N ASP A 145 39.15 -32.22 -7.67
CA ASP A 145 38.92 -32.74 -6.32
C ASP A 145 37.51 -32.36 -5.87
N ILE A 146 36.81 -33.32 -5.28
CA ILE A 146 35.36 -33.30 -4.97
C ILE A 146 35.04 -32.41 -3.75
N GLU A 147 35.93 -31.49 -3.36
CA GLU A 147 35.63 -30.44 -2.38
C GLU A 147 34.88 -29.24 -2.98
N ASP A 148 34.55 -29.31 -4.27
CA ASP A 148 33.63 -28.36 -4.90
C ASP A 148 32.19 -28.71 -4.45
N ASN A 149 31.77 -28.15 -3.32
CA ASN A 149 30.44 -28.37 -2.74
C ASN A 149 29.33 -27.73 -3.58
N VAL A 150 28.14 -28.32 -3.52
CA VAL A 150 26.91 -27.65 -3.93
C VAL A 150 26.61 -26.57 -2.89
N ILE A 151 26.45 -25.33 -3.32
CA ILE A 151 26.03 -24.22 -2.45
C ILE A 151 24.77 -23.65 -3.07
N LEU A 152 23.66 -23.78 -2.34
CA LEU A 152 22.36 -23.25 -2.73
C LEU A 152 22.01 -22.03 -1.88
N GLU A 153 21.43 -21.03 -2.54
CA GLU A 153 20.85 -19.85 -1.93
C GLU A 153 19.38 -19.79 -2.35
N LEU A 154 18.49 -19.51 -1.39
CA LEU A 154 17.06 -19.37 -1.59
C LEU A 154 16.67 -17.95 -1.19
N ASP A 155 15.86 -17.33 -2.04
CA ASP A 155 15.31 -16.00 -1.83
C ASP A 155 13.78 -16.08 -2.03
N LEU A 156 13.04 -15.40 -1.16
CA LEU A 156 11.58 -15.30 -1.19
C LEU A 156 11.21 -13.81 -1.11
N GLU A 157 10.39 -13.34 -2.04
CA GLU A 157 9.93 -11.96 -2.06
C GLU A 157 8.41 -11.92 -2.32
N GLU A 158 7.68 -11.27 -1.43
CA GLU A 158 6.24 -11.01 -1.56
C GLU A 158 5.95 -9.86 -2.53
N ASP A 159 4.86 -9.94 -3.29
CA ASP A 159 4.52 -8.90 -4.28
C ASP A 159 3.95 -7.61 -3.66
N LYS A 160 3.54 -7.67 -2.38
CA LYS A 160 2.95 -6.57 -1.61
C LYS A 160 3.30 -6.68 -0.13
N ASP A 161 3.33 -5.53 0.53
CA ASP A 161 3.51 -5.42 1.99
C ASP A 161 2.28 -5.93 2.77
N GLU A 162 1.07 -5.63 2.30
CA GLU A 162 -0.20 -6.01 2.95
C GLU A 162 -1.23 -6.51 1.93
N TYR A 163 -2.05 -7.48 2.33
CA TYR A 163 -3.04 -8.12 1.45
C TYR A 163 -4.48 -7.94 1.95
N LEU A 164 -5.41 -7.74 1.00
CA LEU A 164 -6.85 -7.89 1.25
C LEU A 164 -7.27 -9.36 1.15
N LEU A 165 -8.40 -9.74 1.75
CA LEU A 165 -8.82 -11.14 1.77
C LEU A 165 -9.27 -11.73 0.42
N SER A 166 -9.55 -10.93 -0.61
CA SER A 166 -9.70 -11.43 -1.99
C SER A 166 -8.42 -11.41 -2.79
N ASP A 167 -7.35 -10.82 -2.28
CA ASP A 167 -6.11 -10.76 -3.01
C ASP A 167 -5.56 -12.17 -3.24
N GLU A 168 -5.01 -12.34 -4.43
CA GLU A 168 -4.08 -13.42 -4.71
C GLU A 168 -2.74 -13.04 -4.08
N ILE A 169 -2.20 -13.95 -3.27
CA ILE A 169 -0.88 -13.79 -2.64
C ILE A 169 0.13 -14.35 -3.63
N ILE A 170 1.09 -13.52 -4.08
CA ILE A 170 2.14 -13.94 -5.00
C ILE A 170 3.48 -13.82 -4.27
N VAL A 171 4.22 -14.93 -4.21
CA VAL A 171 5.57 -14.96 -3.66
C VAL A 171 6.52 -15.44 -4.74
N ASP A 172 7.47 -14.58 -5.10
CA ASP A 172 8.55 -14.90 -6.02
C ASP A 172 9.62 -15.71 -5.28
N MET A 173 9.83 -16.94 -5.74
CA MET A 173 10.87 -17.81 -5.22
C MET A 173 12.02 -17.87 -6.19
N GLU A 174 13.24 -17.62 -5.72
CA GLU A 174 14.46 -17.80 -6.51
C GLU A 174 15.46 -18.70 -5.81
N LEU A 175 15.79 -19.81 -6.46
CA LEU A 175 16.81 -20.75 -6.02
C LEU A 175 18.05 -20.65 -6.92
N ARG A 176 19.20 -20.37 -6.33
CA ARG A 176 20.48 -20.18 -7.02
C ARG A 176 21.49 -21.24 -6.61
N ASN A 177 22.23 -21.78 -7.58
CA ASN A 177 23.40 -22.59 -7.29
C ASN A 177 24.67 -21.73 -7.44
N THR A 178 25.16 -21.20 -6.32
CA THR A 178 26.42 -20.44 -6.25
C THR A 178 27.65 -21.33 -6.03
N GLY A 179 27.42 -22.64 -5.89
CA GLY A 179 28.45 -23.66 -5.81
C GLY A 179 29.22 -23.85 -7.11
N LYS A 180 30.22 -24.74 -7.06
CA LYS A 180 31.12 -25.00 -8.20
C LYS A 180 30.74 -26.22 -9.02
N VAL A 181 29.78 -27.02 -8.54
CA VAL A 181 29.27 -28.23 -9.18
C VAL A 181 27.76 -28.15 -9.39
N LYS A 182 27.24 -29.01 -10.27
CA LYS A 182 25.81 -29.17 -10.53
C LYS A 182 25.10 -29.85 -9.34
N ALA A 183 23.87 -29.41 -9.06
CA ALA A 183 22.96 -30.04 -8.11
C ALA A 183 21.89 -30.84 -8.86
N GLU A 184 21.84 -32.16 -8.67
CA GLU A 184 20.95 -33.06 -9.44
C GLU A 184 19.71 -33.53 -8.68
N LYS A 185 19.70 -33.47 -7.35
CA LYS A 185 18.62 -33.98 -6.50
C LYS A 185 18.19 -32.95 -5.47
N ILE A 186 17.61 -31.84 -5.94
CA ILE A 186 17.03 -30.84 -5.05
C ILE A 186 15.56 -31.15 -4.86
N LYS A 187 15.13 -31.30 -3.61
CA LYS A 187 13.74 -31.45 -3.21
C LYS A 187 13.24 -30.17 -2.56
N LEU A 188 12.11 -29.67 -3.02
CA LEU A 188 11.44 -28.51 -2.45
C LEU A 188 10.17 -28.96 -1.71
N GLU A 189 10.04 -28.55 -0.46
CA GLU A 189 8.85 -28.75 0.37
C GLU A 189 8.27 -27.39 0.75
N LEU A 190 6.97 -27.22 0.54
CA LEU A 190 6.24 -25.99 0.83
C LEU A 190 5.34 -26.19 2.05
N ASP A 191 5.46 -25.29 3.02
CA ASP A 191 4.56 -25.20 4.17
C ASP A 191 3.85 -23.84 4.14
N GLN A 192 2.54 -23.88 3.90
CA GLN A 192 1.71 -22.71 3.62
C GLN A 192 0.78 -22.31 4.78
N GLU A 193 0.98 -22.89 5.96
CA GLU A 193 0.31 -22.53 7.22
C GLU A 193 -1.24 -22.41 7.20
N GLY A 194 -1.88 -23.11 6.27
CA GLY A 194 -3.34 -23.12 6.09
C GLY A 194 -3.86 -22.30 4.91
N LEU A 195 -2.99 -21.61 4.16
CA LEU A 195 -3.34 -20.97 2.90
C LEU A 195 -3.71 -22.01 1.83
N LEU A 196 -4.56 -21.60 0.89
CA LEU A 196 -5.00 -22.43 -0.23
C LEU A 196 -4.04 -22.25 -1.40
N ILE A 197 -3.33 -23.32 -1.78
CA ILE A 197 -2.38 -23.31 -2.91
C ILE A 197 -3.17 -23.23 -4.22
N MET A 198 -2.82 -22.26 -5.06
CA MET A 198 -3.22 -22.22 -6.46
C MET A 198 -2.12 -22.72 -7.38
N GLU A 199 -0.89 -22.27 -7.14
CA GLU A 199 0.31 -22.67 -7.85
C GLU A 199 1.44 -22.88 -6.83
N GLY A 200 2.05 -24.06 -6.85
CA GLY A 200 3.05 -24.49 -5.88
C GLY A 200 4.44 -24.65 -6.48
N CYS A 201 5.42 -24.99 -5.64
CA CYS A 201 6.79 -25.22 -6.09
C CYS A 201 6.93 -26.55 -6.85
N PRO A 202 7.86 -26.63 -7.82
CA PRO A 202 8.23 -27.93 -8.41
C PRO A 202 8.88 -28.81 -7.34
N GLU A 203 8.41 -30.06 -7.19
CA GLU A 203 8.92 -30.98 -6.15
C GLU A 203 10.41 -31.32 -6.33
N ASP A 204 10.84 -31.56 -7.58
CA ASP A 204 12.22 -31.92 -7.94
C ASP A 204 12.83 -30.89 -8.88
N VAL A 205 14.03 -30.39 -8.53
CA VAL A 205 14.76 -29.39 -9.31
C VAL A 205 16.19 -29.85 -9.57
N MET A 206 16.69 -29.56 -10.78
CA MET A 206 18.10 -29.69 -11.14
C MET A 206 18.66 -28.31 -11.47
N LEU A 207 19.83 -27.98 -10.92
CA LEU A 207 20.49 -26.70 -11.13
C LEU A 207 21.96 -26.90 -11.53
N ASP A 208 22.29 -26.47 -12.75
CA ASP A 208 23.68 -26.41 -13.21
C ASP A 208 24.47 -25.34 -12.43
N LYS A 209 25.80 -25.41 -12.49
CA LYS A 209 26.69 -24.46 -11.83
C LYS A 209 26.38 -23.01 -12.24
N GLY A 210 26.24 -22.12 -11.26
CA GLY A 210 25.99 -20.69 -11.50
C GLY A 210 24.63 -20.39 -12.13
N SER A 211 23.76 -21.40 -12.26
CA SER A 211 22.41 -21.22 -12.77
C SER A 211 21.44 -20.91 -11.63
N LYS A 212 20.27 -20.40 -12.02
CA LYS A 212 19.17 -20.10 -11.11
C LYS A 212 17.85 -20.59 -11.66
N LYS A 213 16.92 -20.88 -10.77
CA LYS A 213 15.54 -21.24 -11.08
C LYS A 213 14.62 -20.32 -10.29
N SER A 214 13.73 -19.64 -11.00
CA SER A 214 12.70 -18.80 -10.41
C SER A 214 11.33 -19.41 -10.69
N CYS A 215 10.41 -19.33 -9.73
CA CYS A 215 9.00 -19.63 -9.92
C CYS A 215 8.12 -18.76 -9.02
N GLU A 216 6.92 -18.47 -9.49
CA GLU A 216 5.90 -17.76 -8.73
C GLU A 216 5.07 -18.78 -7.93
N LEU A 217 4.97 -18.57 -6.62
CA LEU A 217 4.08 -19.31 -5.74
C LEU A 217 2.80 -18.49 -5.55
N ARG A 218 1.63 -19.09 -5.75
CA ARG A 218 0.34 -18.37 -5.72
C ARG A 218 -0.62 -19.00 -4.73
N PHE A 219 -1.16 -18.17 -3.85
CA PHE A 219 -2.04 -18.61 -2.77
C PHE A 219 -3.31 -17.77 -2.65
N LYS A 220 -4.29 -18.32 -1.93
CA LYS A 220 -5.51 -17.63 -1.52
C LYS A 220 -5.77 -17.82 -0.04
N PHE A 221 -6.38 -16.80 0.57
CA PHE A 221 -6.85 -16.91 1.95
C PHE A 221 -7.99 -17.94 2.08
N PRO A 222 -7.98 -18.77 3.14
CA PRO A 222 -9.09 -19.64 3.47
C PRO A 222 -10.34 -18.86 3.91
N GLU A 223 -11.48 -19.55 4.06
CA GLU A 223 -12.71 -18.93 4.55
C GLU A 223 -12.59 -18.39 5.98
N LYS A 224 -11.81 -19.07 6.82
CA LYS A 224 -11.50 -18.63 8.19
C LYS A 224 -10.07 -18.17 8.24
N VAL A 225 -9.87 -16.91 8.58
CA VAL A 225 -8.56 -16.28 8.48
C VAL A 225 -7.84 -16.27 9.82
N LYS A 226 -6.51 -16.14 9.75
CA LYS A 226 -5.63 -15.77 10.86
C LYS A 226 -5.15 -14.34 10.66
N GLU A 227 -4.54 -13.78 11.69
CA GLU A 227 -3.89 -12.46 11.66
C GLU A 227 -2.75 -12.44 10.63
N ASN A 228 -1.79 -13.35 10.78
CA ASN A 228 -0.63 -13.49 9.89
C ASN A 228 -0.50 -14.95 9.42
N TYR A 229 0.16 -15.14 8.28
CA TYR A 229 0.53 -16.45 7.74
C TYR A 229 2.00 -16.46 7.39
N ASN A 230 2.68 -17.59 7.60
CA ASN A 230 4.03 -17.77 7.08
C ASN A 230 4.04 -18.78 5.93
N ILE A 231 4.74 -18.42 4.85
CA ILE A 231 5.02 -19.33 3.74
C ILE A 231 6.48 -19.73 3.88
N THR A 232 6.72 -20.99 4.24
CA THR A 232 8.07 -21.54 4.40
C THR A 232 8.40 -22.48 3.26
N VAL A 233 9.52 -22.24 2.59
CA VAL A 233 10.08 -23.16 1.59
C VAL A 233 11.30 -23.85 2.18
N LYS A 234 11.29 -25.18 2.19
CA LYS A 234 12.40 -26.02 2.63
C LYS A 234 13.04 -26.68 1.41
N VAL A 235 14.35 -26.51 1.28
CA VAL A 235 15.17 -27.07 0.22
C VAL A 235 16.04 -28.15 0.83
N ASN A 236 15.95 -29.38 0.33
CA ASN A 236 16.79 -30.49 0.75
C ASN A 236 17.60 -30.99 -0.46
N TRP A 237 18.90 -31.21 -0.30
CA TRP A 237 19.72 -31.81 -1.35
C TRP A 237 20.78 -32.75 -0.78
N GLU A 238 21.28 -33.65 -1.61
CA GLU A 238 22.33 -34.60 -1.26
C GLU A 238 23.49 -34.44 -2.25
N ASP A 239 24.71 -34.30 -1.73
CA ASP A 239 25.94 -34.30 -2.51
C ASP A 239 26.98 -35.26 -1.89
N SER A 240 28.20 -35.25 -2.43
CA SER A 240 29.30 -36.10 -1.95
C SER A 240 29.73 -35.83 -0.50
N SER A 241 29.33 -34.69 0.08
CA SER A 241 29.60 -34.34 1.47
C SER A 241 28.47 -34.74 2.42
N GLY A 242 27.30 -35.09 1.91
CA GLY A 242 26.15 -35.60 2.67
C GLY A 242 24.82 -34.97 2.28
N GLU A 243 23.84 -35.09 3.17
CA GLU A 243 22.55 -34.41 3.07
C GLU A 243 22.64 -33.00 3.67
N HIS A 244 22.03 -32.04 3.00
CA HIS A 244 21.98 -30.65 3.39
C HIS A 244 20.56 -30.12 3.30
N PHE A 245 20.28 -29.07 4.07
CA PHE A 245 19.00 -28.39 4.05
C PHE A 245 19.17 -26.88 4.15
N LEU A 246 18.22 -26.16 3.57
CA LEU A 246 18.05 -24.71 3.65
C LEU A 246 16.55 -24.43 3.82
N SER A 247 16.20 -23.39 4.56
CA SER A 247 14.81 -22.97 4.68
C SER A 247 14.74 -21.45 4.75
N GLU A 248 13.80 -20.88 4.00
CA GLU A 248 13.46 -19.46 4.06
C GLU A 248 11.96 -19.33 4.31
N ALA A 249 11.54 -18.27 4.99
CA ALA A 249 10.15 -18.00 5.28
C ALA A 249 9.81 -16.53 5.02
N VAL A 250 8.63 -16.30 4.46
CA VAL A 250 8.06 -14.95 4.27
C VAL A 250 6.76 -14.85 5.06
N GLU A 251 6.59 -13.72 5.74
CA GLU A 251 5.38 -13.40 6.50
C GLU A 251 4.40 -12.66 5.59
N ILE A 252 3.14 -13.12 5.58
CA ILE A 252 2.06 -12.54 4.80
C ILE A 252 1.12 -11.82 5.77
N GLU A 253 1.15 -10.48 5.72
CA GLU A 253 0.35 -9.60 6.56
C GLU A 253 -1.02 -9.32 5.91
N VAL A 254 -2.09 -9.51 6.69
CA VAL A 254 -3.46 -9.17 6.27
C VAL A 254 -3.76 -7.76 6.73
N ALA A 255 -4.14 -6.88 5.81
CA ALA A 255 -4.47 -5.49 6.11
C ALA A 255 -5.56 -5.40 7.20
N GLU A 256 -5.38 -4.51 8.17
CA GLU A 256 -6.38 -4.28 9.21
C GLU A 256 -7.75 -3.93 8.58
N PRO A 257 -8.87 -4.49 9.08
CA PRO A 257 -10.13 -4.40 8.36
C PRO A 257 -10.80 -3.02 8.41
N LEU A 258 -10.44 -2.18 9.38
CA LEU A 258 -11.12 -0.91 9.64
C LEU A 258 -10.16 0.29 9.64
N LYS A 259 -10.64 1.41 9.10
CA LYS A 259 -10.07 2.74 9.36
C LYS A 259 -11.04 3.57 10.20
N ILE A 260 -10.56 4.06 11.35
CA ILE A 260 -11.36 4.78 12.33
C ILE A 260 -10.84 6.21 12.46
N TYR A 261 -11.75 7.16 12.27
CA TYR A 261 -11.46 8.59 12.38
C TYR A 261 -12.30 9.20 13.49
N LYS A 262 -11.65 9.90 14.43
CA LYS A 262 -12.33 10.64 15.49
C LYS A 262 -12.01 12.12 15.38
N ASN A 263 -13.05 12.94 15.27
CA ASN A 263 -12.91 14.39 15.24
C ASN A 263 -13.71 15.03 16.38
N THR A 264 -13.08 15.95 17.08
CA THR A 264 -13.70 16.81 18.10
C THR A 264 -13.22 18.24 17.87
N GLY A 265 -14.07 19.23 18.09
CA GLY A 265 -13.61 20.63 18.10
C GLY A 265 -12.46 20.83 19.11
N SER A 266 -11.50 21.69 18.80
CA SER A 266 -10.33 21.95 19.67
C SER A 266 -10.63 22.86 20.86
N GLU A 267 -11.75 23.58 20.80
CA GLU A 267 -12.14 24.61 21.77
C GLU A 267 -13.64 24.52 22.08
N GLY A 268 -13.99 24.84 23.32
CA GLY A 268 -15.36 24.96 23.78
C GLY A 268 -15.47 25.88 24.99
N PHE A 269 -16.69 26.19 25.40
CA PHE A 269 -16.95 26.97 26.60
C PHE A 269 -17.63 26.11 27.66
N SER A 270 -17.37 26.41 28.93
CA SER A 270 -17.99 25.74 30.07
C SER A 270 -19.50 25.72 29.90
N GLY A 271 -20.13 24.56 30.04
CA GLY A 271 -21.57 24.44 29.92
C GLY A 271 -22.12 24.56 28.48
N SER A 272 -21.25 24.66 27.47
CA SER A 272 -21.64 24.65 26.05
C SER A 272 -21.38 23.28 25.40
N PRO A 273 -22.22 22.84 24.45
CA PRO A 273 -22.03 21.56 23.77
C PRO A 273 -20.81 21.60 22.82
N VAL A 274 -19.98 20.57 22.91
CA VAL A 274 -18.91 20.25 21.96
C VAL A 274 -19.37 19.07 21.11
N TYR A 275 -19.21 19.15 19.79
CA TYR A 275 -19.61 18.10 18.86
C TYR A 275 -18.46 17.13 18.59
N VAL A 276 -18.77 15.84 18.66
CA VAL A 276 -17.86 14.75 18.32
C VAL A 276 -18.41 14.02 17.10
N THR A 277 -17.53 13.71 16.15
CA THR A 277 -17.85 12.89 14.99
C THR A 277 -16.88 11.72 14.90
N LEU A 278 -17.43 10.51 14.81
CA LEU A 278 -16.69 9.27 14.61
C LEU A 278 -17.04 8.71 13.25
N SER A 279 -16.04 8.27 12.49
CA SER A 279 -16.26 7.57 11.23
C SER A 279 -15.49 6.27 11.21
N VAL A 280 -16.17 5.19 10.85
CA VAL A 280 -15.57 3.87 10.67
C VAL A 280 -15.77 3.46 9.22
N LYS A 281 -14.68 3.14 8.52
CA LYS A 281 -14.68 2.65 7.15
C LYS A 281 -14.16 1.22 7.12
N ASN A 282 -14.88 0.34 6.44
CA ASN A 282 -14.37 -0.98 6.07
C ASN A 282 -13.45 -0.84 4.85
N VAL A 283 -12.21 -1.32 4.98
CA VAL A 283 -11.24 -1.33 3.87
C VAL A 283 -11.10 -2.71 3.22
N GLN A 284 -11.73 -3.72 3.81
CA GLN A 284 -11.77 -5.06 3.24
C GLN A 284 -12.85 -5.14 2.18
N ASP A 285 -12.66 -6.09 1.28
CA ASP A 285 -13.60 -6.46 0.22
C ASP A 285 -14.73 -7.38 0.71
N ARG A 286 -14.73 -7.70 2.01
CA ARG A 286 -15.72 -8.54 2.69
C ARG A 286 -16.46 -7.77 3.77
N VAL A 287 -17.61 -8.32 4.15
CA VAL A 287 -18.44 -7.78 5.23
C VAL A 287 -17.72 -7.92 6.58
N VAL A 288 -17.73 -6.86 7.38
CA VAL A 288 -17.10 -6.84 8.70
C VAL A 288 -18.14 -6.53 9.78
N ASN A 289 -18.17 -7.35 10.83
CA ASN A 289 -18.98 -7.09 12.02
C ASN A 289 -18.17 -6.21 12.97
N VAL A 290 -18.73 -5.07 13.36
CA VAL A 290 -18.03 -4.03 14.13
C VAL A 290 -18.74 -3.77 15.45
N ARG A 291 -17.96 -3.75 16.54
CA ARG A 291 -18.36 -3.20 17.82
C ARG A 291 -17.48 -2.00 18.15
N LEU A 292 -18.02 -0.81 17.96
CA LEU A 292 -17.35 0.45 18.27
C LEU A 292 -17.62 0.86 19.72
N LEU A 293 -16.58 1.26 20.43
CA LEU A 293 -16.60 1.83 21.76
C LEU A 293 -15.95 3.21 21.73
N ASP A 294 -16.56 4.17 22.39
CA ASP A 294 -15.92 5.46 22.62
C ASP A 294 -16.02 5.92 24.07
N LEU A 295 -14.90 6.36 24.62
CA LEU A 295 -14.78 6.89 25.97
C LEU A 295 -14.86 8.41 25.94
N LEU A 296 -15.61 8.97 26.88
CA LEU A 296 -15.71 10.42 27.03
C LEU A 296 -14.42 10.96 27.68
N PRO A 297 -14.00 12.19 27.34
CA PRO A 297 -12.98 12.87 28.12
C PRO A 297 -13.39 12.97 29.60
N ALA A 298 -12.42 12.93 30.51
CA ALA A 298 -12.69 13.11 31.92
C ALA A 298 -13.46 14.43 32.12
N THR A 299 -14.48 14.42 32.99
CA THR A 299 -15.39 15.56 33.30
C THR A 299 -16.51 15.85 32.28
N PHE A 300 -16.52 15.17 31.13
CA PHE A 300 -17.58 15.37 30.13
C PHE A 300 -18.76 14.41 30.33
N THR A 301 -19.94 14.88 29.93
CA THR A 301 -21.18 14.08 29.85
C THR A 301 -21.82 14.26 28.47
N VAL A 302 -22.61 13.28 28.01
CA VAL A 302 -23.30 13.35 26.70
C VAL A 302 -24.60 14.14 26.84
N ILE A 303 -24.87 15.04 25.89
CA ILE A 303 -26.15 15.75 25.78
C ILE A 303 -26.90 15.20 24.56
N ASN A 304 -28.15 14.78 24.78
CA ASN A 304 -29.10 14.35 23.75
C ASN A 304 -28.62 13.17 22.88
N THR A 305 -28.90 11.96 23.32
CA THR A 305 -29.05 10.83 22.39
C THR A 305 -30.39 11.01 21.69
N SER A 306 -30.39 11.57 20.47
CA SER A 306 -31.57 11.47 19.62
C SER A 306 -31.75 10.00 19.26
N ASP A 307 -32.61 9.31 20.01
CA ASP A 307 -33.19 8.03 19.63
C ASP A 307 -33.93 8.20 18.30
N SER A 308 -33.25 7.86 17.21
CA SER A 308 -33.92 7.30 16.04
C SER A 308 -33.01 6.21 15.47
N GLU A 309 -33.38 4.97 15.75
CA GLU A 309 -32.90 3.73 15.10
C GLU A 309 -31.76 2.89 15.72
N SER A 310 -31.57 2.91 17.05
CA SER A 310 -31.05 1.70 17.68
C SER A 310 -31.60 1.51 19.10
N ASN A 311 -32.52 0.56 19.22
CA ASN A 311 -32.86 -0.08 20.49
C ASN A 311 -31.58 -0.57 21.19
N ASN A 312 -31.24 0.08 22.31
CA ASN A 312 -30.44 -0.40 23.46
C ASN A 312 -29.43 0.64 24.00
N LEU A 313 -29.83 1.91 24.16
CA LEU A 313 -29.17 2.75 25.16
C LEU A 313 -30.01 2.75 26.44
N SER A 314 -29.69 1.83 27.35
CA SER A 314 -30.16 1.93 28.72
C SER A 314 -29.60 3.22 29.32
N SER A 315 -30.46 4.22 29.49
CA SER A 315 -30.20 5.35 30.38
C SER A 315 -29.93 4.80 31.77
N ASN A 316 -28.65 4.63 32.11
CA ASN A 316 -28.06 4.64 33.45
C ASN A 316 -26.55 4.38 33.32
N SER A 317 -25.74 5.40 33.60
CA SER A 317 -24.34 5.29 34.05
C SER A 317 -23.31 4.56 33.16
N SER A 318 -23.30 4.72 31.83
CA SER A 318 -22.11 4.28 31.06
C SER A 318 -21.18 5.47 30.80
N SER A 319 -19.93 5.37 31.30
CA SER A 319 -18.82 6.30 30.98
C SER A 319 -18.32 6.19 29.53
N TYR A 320 -19.04 5.42 28.71
CA TYR A 320 -18.67 5.07 27.35
C TYR A 320 -19.93 4.92 26.49
N LEU A 321 -19.76 5.15 25.19
CA LEU A 321 -20.73 4.91 24.13
C LEU A 321 -20.37 3.61 23.41
N SER A 322 -21.37 2.86 22.96
CA SER A 322 -21.16 1.60 22.23
C SER A 322 -22.15 1.44 21.10
N TRP A 323 -21.65 1.03 19.93
CA TRP A 323 -22.45 0.72 18.76
C TRP A 323 -22.05 -0.63 18.18
N GLY A 324 -23.05 -1.44 17.80
CA GLY A 324 -22.87 -2.67 17.05
C GLY A 324 -23.48 -2.51 15.66
N PHE A 325 -22.71 -2.77 14.62
CA PHE A 325 -23.18 -2.67 13.23
C PHE A 325 -22.34 -3.55 12.30
N VAL A 326 -22.82 -3.69 11.07
CA VAL A 326 -22.16 -4.45 10.01
C VAL A 326 -21.82 -3.46 8.91
N LEU A 327 -20.61 -3.55 8.35
CA LEU A 327 -20.19 -2.76 7.20
C LEU A 327 -20.01 -3.66 5.99
N ALA A 328 -20.66 -3.32 4.88
CA ALA A 328 -20.36 -3.88 3.57
C ALA A 328 -18.96 -3.45 3.09
N PRO A 329 -18.42 -4.10 2.05
CA PRO A 329 -17.15 -3.70 1.45
C PRO A 329 -17.13 -2.21 1.09
N GLU A 330 -16.05 -1.51 1.43
CA GLU A 330 -15.86 -0.06 1.23
C GLU A 330 -16.88 0.86 1.95
N GLU A 331 -17.84 0.30 2.70
CA GLU A 331 -18.85 1.08 3.39
C GLU A 331 -18.22 1.91 4.52
N LYS A 332 -18.69 3.15 4.65
CA LYS A 332 -18.33 4.07 5.72
C LYS A 332 -19.57 4.46 6.50
N LYS A 333 -19.51 4.32 7.82
CA LYS A 333 -20.56 4.78 8.73
C LYS A 333 -20.03 5.87 9.65
N THR A 334 -20.84 6.92 9.83
CA THR A 334 -20.48 8.09 10.64
C THR A 334 -21.50 8.29 11.76
N PHE A 335 -20.99 8.49 12.96
CA PHE A 335 -21.76 8.78 14.18
C PHE A 335 -21.41 10.19 14.66
N SER A 336 -22.42 10.93 15.10
CA SER A 336 -22.22 12.26 15.68
C SER A 336 -22.97 12.36 17.00
N TYR A 337 -22.32 12.91 18.01
CA TYR A 337 -22.93 13.15 19.32
C TYR A 337 -22.33 14.40 19.97
N SER A 338 -23.02 14.94 20.97
CA SER A 338 -22.61 16.14 21.69
C SER A 338 -22.21 15.81 23.11
N ILE A 339 -21.14 16.44 23.58
CA ILE A 339 -20.64 16.33 24.96
C ILE A 339 -20.55 17.71 25.60
N ILE A 340 -20.60 17.77 26.93
CA ILE A 340 -20.50 19.02 27.71
C ILE A 340 -19.62 18.79 28.92
N SER A 341 -18.83 19.81 29.27
CA SER A 341 -18.12 19.88 30.54
C SER A 341 -18.34 21.25 31.16
N GLU A 342 -18.47 21.28 32.48
CA GLU A 342 -18.50 22.50 33.29
C GLU A 342 -17.11 22.84 33.86
N GLN A 343 -16.10 22.04 33.57
CA GLN A 343 -14.74 22.22 34.08
C GLN A 343 -13.87 22.90 33.03
N PRO A 344 -13.41 24.14 33.26
CA PRO A 344 -12.43 24.78 32.40
C PRO A 344 -11.09 24.05 32.41
N GLY A 345 -10.32 24.23 31.34
CA GLY A 345 -8.99 23.65 31.17
C GLY A 345 -8.86 22.78 29.92
N ALA A 346 -7.66 22.25 29.71
CA ALA A 346 -7.37 21.34 28.62
C ALA A 346 -7.73 19.90 29.02
N HIS A 347 -8.53 19.23 28.20
CA HIS A 347 -9.01 17.87 28.43
C HIS A 347 -8.57 16.96 27.29
N ARG A 348 -7.93 15.84 27.63
CA ARG A 348 -7.52 14.83 26.65
C ARG A 348 -8.74 14.01 26.22
N VAL A 349 -8.92 13.90 24.92
CA VAL A 349 -9.95 13.08 24.29
C VAL A 349 -9.38 11.67 24.08
N PRO A 350 -9.98 10.64 24.70
CA PRO A 350 -9.57 9.26 24.47
C PRO A 350 -9.77 8.85 23.01
N GLN A 351 -8.97 7.91 22.52
CA GLN A 351 -9.23 7.27 21.23
C GLN A 351 -10.52 6.45 21.29
N ALA A 352 -11.22 6.35 20.16
CA ALA A 352 -12.26 5.36 19.99
C ALA A 352 -11.64 4.01 19.66
N HIS A 353 -12.22 2.93 20.19
CA HIS A 353 -11.77 1.57 19.97
C HIS A 353 -12.83 0.80 19.20
N ALA A 354 -12.46 0.08 18.15
CA ALA A 354 -13.33 -0.90 17.53
C ALA A 354 -12.81 -2.31 17.81
N TYR A 355 -13.76 -3.23 17.93
CA TYR A 355 -13.51 -4.64 17.83
C TYR A 355 -14.21 -5.12 16.58
N SER A 356 -13.45 -5.72 15.68
CA SER A 356 -13.98 -6.20 14.42
C SER A 356 -13.80 -7.72 14.33
N ASN A 357 -14.74 -8.38 13.67
CA ASN A 357 -14.62 -9.80 13.34
C ASN A 357 -14.61 -9.93 11.81
N LEU A 358 -13.44 -10.23 11.28
CA LEU A 358 -13.22 -10.50 9.87
C LEU A 358 -13.05 -12.02 9.71
N CYS A 359 -14.09 -12.67 9.17
CA CYS A 359 -14.05 -14.10 8.85
C CYS A 359 -13.61 -15.02 10.03
N GLY A 360 -13.97 -14.69 11.27
CA GLY A 360 -13.65 -15.46 12.46
C GLY A 360 -12.42 -14.98 13.22
N GLN A 361 -11.58 -14.14 12.62
CA GLN A 361 -10.46 -13.48 13.29
C GLN A 361 -10.92 -12.17 13.93
N LEU A 362 -10.50 -11.94 15.17
CA LEU A 362 -10.81 -10.73 15.92
C LEU A 362 -9.67 -9.73 15.76
N TYR A 363 -10.00 -8.49 15.39
CA TYR A 363 -9.07 -7.37 15.35
C TYR A 363 -9.49 -6.30 16.37
N THR A 364 -8.51 -5.53 16.81
CA THR A 364 -8.72 -4.39 17.72
C THR A 364 -8.00 -3.17 17.16
N GLU A 365 -8.78 -2.21 16.69
CA GLU A 365 -8.28 -1.01 16.03
C GLU A 365 -8.66 0.24 16.83
N CYS A 366 -7.82 1.28 16.75
CA CYS A 366 -8.01 2.54 17.46
C CYS A 366 -8.10 3.71 16.48
N SER A 367 -8.82 4.76 16.84
CA SER A 367 -8.84 5.98 16.04
C SER A 367 -7.47 6.67 15.99
N ASP A 368 -7.20 7.33 14.87
CA ASP A 368 -5.98 8.05 14.52
C ASP A 368 -5.55 9.20 15.47
N SER A 369 -6.39 9.66 16.40
CA SER A 369 -6.12 10.87 17.18
C SER A 369 -6.29 10.75 18.68
N GLU A 370 -5.28 11.21 19.41
CA GLU A 370 -5.45 11.82 20.73
C GLU A 370 -5.68 13.33 20.54
N ASN A 371 -6.93 13.78 20.69
CA ASN A 371 -7.24 15.20 20.56
C ASN A 371 -7.25 15.88 21.94
N ILE A 372 -7.06 17.20 21.97
CA ILE A 372 -7.20 18.02 23.19
C ILE A 372 -8.31 19.02 22.95
N ILE A 373 -9.29 19.04 23.85
CA ILE A 373 -10.34 20.06 23.88
C ILE A 373 -9.99 21.05 24.99
N THR A 374 -9.84 22.33 24.66
CA THR A 374 -9.69 23.38 25.67
C THR A 374 -11.05 23.98 26.00
N ILE A 375 -11.50 23.83 27.24
CA ILE A 375 -12.72 24.45 27.76
C ILE A 375 -12.37 25.77 28.42
N TYR A 376 -12.88 26.86 27.87
CA TYR A 376 -12.77 28.18 28.48
C TYR A 376 -13.92 28.40 29.46
N GLU A 377 -13.68 29.19 30.51
CA GLU A 377 -14.79 29.69 31.32
C GLU A 377 -15.77 30.44 30.42
N ASN A 378 -17.07 30.34 30.74
CA ASN A 378 -18.06 31.19 30.10
C ASN A 378 -17.67 32.64 30.37
N ILE A 379 -17.35 33.36 29.31
CA ILE A 379 -17.06 34.78 29.41
C ILE A 379 -18.42 35.46 29.61
N SER A 380 -18.77 35.75 30.87
CA SER A 380 -19.89 36.64 31.13
C SER A 380 -19.49 38.02 30.67
N TYR A 381 -20.14 38.53 29.63
CA TYR A 381 -20.09 39.95 29.33
C TYR A 381 -20.77 40.69 30.48
N CYS A 382 -20.00 41.09 31.49
CA CYS A 382 -20.37 42.24 32.29
C CYS A 382 -20.34 43.41 31.33
N GLN A 383 -21.50 43.99 31.04
CA GLN A 383 -21.62 45.21 30.25
C GLN A 383 -20.66 46.23 30.87
N TYR A 384 -19.55 46.49 30.17
CA TYR A 384 -18.52 47.40 30.63
C TYR A 384 -19.10 48.81 30.58
N SER A 385 -19.59 49.32 31.70
CA SER A 385 -20.02 50.71 31.83
C SER A 385 -18.77 51.60 31.93
N ASN A 386 -18.16 51.88 30.78
CA ASN A 386 -17.08 52.85 30.71
C ASN A 386 -17.71 54.25 30.81
N GLU A 387 -17.61 54.90 31.97
CA GLU A 387 -17.90 56.34 32.13
C GLU A 387 -16.78 57.18 31.51
N THR A 388 -16.49 56.93 30.23
CA THR A 388 -15.83 57.88 29.34
C THR A 388 -16.72 57.95 28.10
N LEU A 389 -17.44 59.08 27.93
CA LEU A 389 -18.46 59.28 26.90
C LEU A 389 -17.85 59.24 25.48
N THR A 390 -17.56 58.05 24.97
CA THR A 390 -17.23 57.80 23.56
C THR A 390 -18.46 57.41 22.75
N GLU A 391 -19.52 56.94 23.41
CA GLU A 391 -20.79 56.56 22.81
C GLU A 391 -21.99 57.15 23.59
N VAL A 392 -23.04 57.56 22.88
CA VAL A 392 -24.34 57.93 23.47
C VAL A 392 -25.43 57.00 22.96
N THR A 393 -26.30 56.53 23.85
CA THR A 393 -27.52 55.81 23.47
C THR A 393 -28.72 56.72 23.59
N LEU A 394 -29.49 56.83 22.51
CA LEU A 394 -30.69 57.65 22.40
C LEU A 394 -31.89 56.77 22.07
N ALA A 395 -33.05 57.13 22.61
CA ALA A 395 -34.31 56.52 22.19
C ALA A 395 -34.66 56.95 20.76
N SER A 396 -35.33 56.06 20.02
CA SER A 396 -35.92 56.39 18.72
C SER A 396 -36.77 57.68 18.77
N GLY A 397 -36.47 58.63 17.88
CA GLY A 397 -37.13 59.94 17.82
C GLY A 397 -36.54 61.01 18.75
N ALA A 398 -35.52 60.69 19.55
CA ALA A 398 -34.83 61.68 20.37
C ALA A 398 -34.00 62.65 19.50
N ASP A 399 -33.78 63.85 20.04
CA ASP A 399 -33.02 64.91 19.37
C ASP A 399 -31.52 64.56 19.29
N LEU A 400 -30.99 64.58 18.08
CA LEU A 400 -29.59 64.32 17.73
C LEU A 400 -28.75 65.60 17.68
N SER A 401 -29.38 66.79 17.67
CA SER A 401 -28.70 68.05 17.37
C SER A 401 -27.51 68.35 18.30
N ALA A 402 -27.58 67.93 19.56
CA ALA A 402 -26.51 68.11 20.55
C ALA A 402 -25.25 67.26 20.26
N TYR A 403 -25.36 66.25 19.39
CA TYR A 403 -24.32 65.28 19.08
C TYR A 403 -23.76 65.44 17.67
N LEU A 404 -24.22 66.44 16.92
CA LEU A 404 -23.74 66.77 15.58
C LEU A 404 -23.00 68.11 15.59
N ASP A 405 -21.98 68.24 14.74
CA ASP A 405 -21.39 69.54 14.46
C ASP A 405 -22.25 70.36 13.47
N LYS A 406 -21.83 71.60 13.20
CA LYS A 406 -22.50 72.51 12.25
C LYS A 406 -22.59 71.98 10.81
N ASN A 407 -21.83 70.95 10.46
CA ASN A 407 -21.81 70.32 9.14
C ASN A 407 -22.60 68.99 9.14
N GLY A 408 -23.26 68.64 10.25
CA GLY A 408 -24.00 67.39 10.42
C GLY A 408 -23.14 66.17 10.70
N CYS A 409 -21.88 66.33 11.10
CA CYS A 409 -21.00 65.21 11.44
C CYS A 409 -21.16 64.79 12.90
N ALA A 410 -21.29 63.49 13.16
CA ALA A 410 -21.39 62.95 14.50
C ALA A 410 -20.12 63.21 15.33
N LEU A 411 -20.29 63.82 16.52
CA LEU A 411 -19.19 64.18 17.42
C LEU A 411 -18.63 62.98 18.22
N LEU A 412 -19.44 61.92 18.34
CA LEU A 412 -19.18 60.68 19.08
C LEU A 412 -19.99 59.53 18.46
N ASP A 413 -19.80 58.30 18.93
CA ASP A 413 -20.59 57.17 18.45
C ASP A 413 -22.03 57.28 18.97
N ILE A 414 -23.04 57.19 18.10
CA ILE A 414 -24.44 57.36 18.48
C ILE A 414 -25.21 56.07 18.20
N ARG A 415 -25.91 55.57 19.21
CA ARG A 415 -26.80 54.42 19.11
C ARG A 415 -28.25 54.86 19.31
N VAL A 416 -29.04 54.84 18.24
CA VAL A 416 -30.48 55.11 18.31
C VAL A 416 -31.24 53.80 18.41
N GLU A 417 -31.96 53.55 19.49
CA GLU A 417 -32.63 52.26 19.73
C GLU A 417 -34.15 52.38 19.89
N ASN A 418 -34.86 51.38 19.37
CA ASN A 418 -36.24 51.08 19.71
C ASN A 418 -36.30 49.69 20.35
N ARG A 419 -36.38 49.66 21.69
CA ARG A 419 -36.39 48.42 22.47
C ARG A 419 -37.62 47.55 22.20
N ALA A 420 -38.78 48.16 21.88
CA ALA A 420 -40.01 47.42 21.61
C ALA A 420 -39.90 46.60 20.32
N LEU A 421 -39.16 47.11 19.34
CA LEU A 421 -38.92 46.45 18.05
C LEU A 421 -37.63 45.60 18.02
N ASP A 422 -36.88 45.60 19.12
CA ASP A 422 -35.53 45.02 19.19
C ASP A 422 -34.62 45.47 18.03
N ALA A 423 -34.69 46.77 17.71
CA ALA A 423 -34.01 47.36 16.57
C ALA A 423 -33.15 48.56 17.01
N PHE A 424 -31.97 48.71 16.42
CA PHE A 424 -31.16 49.92 16.61
C PHE A 424 -30.37 50.30 15.37
N VAL A 425 -30.06 51.59 15.26
CA VAL A 425 -29.14 52.17 14.28
C VAL A 425 -27.90 52.66 15.02
N PHE A 426 -26.73 52.17 14.62
CA PHE A 426 -25.44 52.62 15.12
C PHE A 426 -24.78 53.55 14.10
N ILE A 427 -24.34 54.70 14.59
CA ILE A 427 -23.75 55.79 13.82
C ILE A 427 -22.32 55.99 14.35
N PRO A 428 -21.29 55.65 13.56
CA PRO A 428 -19.92 55.92 13.94
C PRO A 428 -19.65 57.43 14.05
N LYS A 429 -18.79 57.82 14.98
CA LYS A 429 -18.21 59.16 15.07
C LYS A 429 -17.65 59.59 13.71
N GLY A 430 -17.92 60.85 13.34
CA GLY A 430 -17.48 61.44 12.08
C GLY A 430 -18.41 61.15 10.89
N THR A 431 -19.44 60.31 11.05
CA THR A 431 -20.45 60.09 10.00
C THR A 431 -21.24 61.38 9.77
N ARG A 432 -21.34 61.80 8.50
CA ARG A 432 -22.17 62.95 8.11
C ARG A 432 -23.63 62.50 7.92
N LEU A 433 -24.54 63.22 8.59
CA LEU A 433 -25.98 62.95 8.64
C LEU A 433 -26.74 64.21 8.25
N LEU A 434 -27.23 64.26 7.02
CA LEU A 434 -28.03 65.40 6.52
C LEU A 434 -29.43 64.95 6.15
N ASP A 435 -30.41 65.81 6.40
CA ASP A 435 -31.79 65.59 5.94
C ASP A 435 -31.94 65.92 4.43
N SER A 436 -33.18 65.81 3.94
CA SER A 436 -33.50 66.09 2.54
C SER A 436 -33.25 67.54 2.12
N GLN A 437 -33.15 68.47 3.07
CA GLN A 437 -32.87 69.90 2.88
C GLN A 437 -31.36 70.21 2.97
N LYS A 438 -30.51 69.19 3.17
CA LYS A 438 -29.07 69.32 3.41
C LYS A 438 -28.71 69.98 4.74
N GLU A 439 -29.63 69.97 5.70
CA GLU A 439 -29.41 70.44 7.07
C GLU A 439 -29.03 69.27 7.98
N PRO A 440 -28.30 69.52 9.09
CA PRO A 440 -27.99 68.48 10.08
C PRO A 440 -29.24 67.73 10.56
N LEU A 441 -29.16 66.40 10.54
CA LEU A 441 -30.29 65.54 10.89
C LEU A 441 -30.71 65.70 12.35
N LYS A 442 -31.99 66.05 12.59
CA LYS A 442 -32.50 66.32 13.94
C LYS A 442 -32.84 65.07 14.75
N ALA A 443 -33.34 64.02 14.12
CA ALA A 443 -33.73 62.80 14.81
C ALA A 443 -33.76 61.62 13.82
N ILE A 444 -33.56 60.41 14.34
CA ILE A 444 -33.82 59.16 13.62
C ILE A 444 -34.95 58.46 14.34
N THR A 445 -36.00 58.10 13.60
CA THR A 445 -37.13 57.36 14.16
C THR A 445 -37.19 55.97 13.55
N ILE A 446 -37.25 54.98 14.42
CA ILE A 446 -37.36 53.55 14.11
C ILE A 446 -38.80 53.14 14.46
N LYS A 447 -39.63 52.89 13.46
CA LYS A 447 -41.03 52.50 13.64
C LYS A 447 -41.32 51.16 12.97
N GLU A 448 -42.39 50.53 13.40
CA GLU A 448 -42.95 49.40 12.67
C GLU A 448 -43.64 49.91 11.40
N ALA A 449 -43.41 49.23 10.29
CA ALA A 449 -44.02 49.50 9.00
C ALA A 449 -45.20 48.55 8.74
N ASP A 450 -46.16 48.99 7.92
CA ASP A 450 -47.17 48.10 7.36
C ASP A 450 -46.48 46.98 6.56
N GLN A 451 -46.97 45.74 6.71
CA GLN A 451 -46.36 44.56 6.11
C GLN A 451 -46.48 44.60 4.57
N PRO A 452 -45.39 44.92 3.83
CA PRO A 452 -45.45 44.93 2.37
C PRO A 452 -45.53 43.50 1.84
N LEU A 453 -46.15 43.31 0.68
CA LEU A 453 -46.18 42.01 0.00
C LEU A 453 -44.74 41.49 -0.20
N LEU A 454 -44.50 40.24 0.23
CA LEU A 454 -43.20 39.58 0.11
C LEU A 454 -43.00 39.03 -1.31
N PRO A 455 -41.76 39.00 -1.83
CA PRO A 455 -41.47 38.39 -3.12
C PRO A 455 -41.41 36.86 -2.99
N GLY A 456 -42.23 36.17 -3.78
CA GLY A 456 -42.10 34.73 -3.99
C GLY A 456 -42.21 33.90 -2.71
N THR A 457 -41.17 33.10 -2.45
CA THR A 457 -41.12 32.10 -1.37
C THR A 457 -40.61 32.64 -0.03
N LEU A 458 -40.19 33.91 0.04
CA LEU A 458 -39.61 34.49 1.25
C LEU A 458 -40.65 34.63 2.37
N TYR A 459 -40.22 34.40 3.62
CA TYR A 459 -41.05 34.60 4.81
C TYR A 459 -40.29 35.43 5.87
N PRO A 460 -41.00 36.09 6.82
CA PRO A 460 -40.39 36.96 7.81
C PRO A 460 -39.63 36.15 8.87
N ALA A 461 -38.36 36.49 9.04
CA ALA A 461 -37.43 35.90 10.00
C ALA A 461 -37.13 36.82 11.19
N GLY A 462 -37.41 38.12 11.04
CA GLY A 462 -37.22 39.15 12.07
C GLY A 462 -38.48 39.44 12.87
N LYS A 463 -38.32 40.21 13.95
CA LYS A 463 -39.42 40.59 14.85
C LYS A 463 -40.39 41.62 14.27
N CYS A 464 -39.97 42.43 13.30
CA CYS A 464 -40.81 43.46 12.68
C CYS A 464 -40.34 43.85 11.28
N TYR A 465 -41.21 44.57 10.56
CA TYR A 465 -40.85 45.39 9.41
C TYR A 465 -40.47 46.78 9.95
N CYS A 466 -39.22 47.19 9.75
CA CYS A 466 -38.65 48.38 10.36
C CYS A 466 -38.58 49.54 9.36
N ARG A 467 -39.37 50.60 9.57
CA ARG A 467 -39.24 51.87 8.83
C ARG A 467 -38.29 52.81 9.55
N LEU A 468 -37.29 53.30 8.82
CA LEU A 468 -36.41 54.37 9.27
C LEU A 468 -36.86 55.71 8.69
N GLU A 469 -36.97 56.73 9.53
CA GLU A 469 -37.35 58.10 9.18
C GLU A 469 -36.31 59.09 9.73
N PRO A 470 -36.12 60.26 9.08
CA PRO A 470 -36.85 60.78 7.91
C PRO A 470 -36.36 60.22 6.56
N GLU A 471 -37.16 60.35 5.51
CA GLU A 471 -36.77 59.95 4.15
C GLU A 471 -35.83 61.00 3.50
N GLY A 472 -35.05 60.57 2.50
CA GLY A 472 -34.14 61.47 1.77
C GLY A 472 -32.87 61.86 2.53
N VAL A 473 -32.55 61.14 3.60
CA VAL A 473 -31.32 61.34 4.40
C VAL A 473 -30.08 60.98 3.58
N GLU A 474 -29.07 61.84 3.66
CA GLU A 474 -27.73 61.58 3.16
C GLU A 474 -26.85 61.07 4.30
N LEU A 475 -26.22 59.91 4.06
CA LEU A 475 -25.32 59.23 4.99
C LEU A 475 -23.95 59.05 4.32
N ASP A 476 -22.89 59.51 4.97
CA ASP A 476 -21.52 59.38 4.46
C ASP A 476 -20.57 59.06 5.63
N PRO A 477 -19.94 57.86 5.69
CA PRO A 477 -19.95 56.80 4.68
C PRO A 477 -21.17 55.85 4.75
N PHE A 478 -21.58 55.39 5.93
CA PHE A 478 -22.76 54.54 6.15
C PHE A 478 -23.08 54.46 7.65
N VAL A 479 -24.31 54.07 7.98
CA VAL A 479 -24.71 53.68 9.35
C VAL A 479 -24.96 52.17 9.40
N ARG A 480 -25.03 51.59 10.59
CA ARG A 480 -25.33 50.16 10.76
C ARG A 480 -26.71 49.95 11.37
N LEU A 481 -27.61 49.30 10.64
CA LEU A 481 -28.88 48.82 11.19
C LEU A 481 -28.67 47.43 11.78
N SER A 482 -29.25 47.18 12.96
CA SER A 482 -29.28 45.86 13.59
C SER A 482 -30.70 45.50 14.03
N LEU A 483 -31.17 44.34 13.59
CA LEU A 483 -32.51 43.82 13.85
C LEU A 483 -32.45 42.49 14.61
N GLY A 484 -33.32 42.31 15.60
CA GLY A 484 -33.49 41.05 16.32
C GLY A 484 -34.22 39.98 15.50
N LEU A 485 -33.80 38.73 15.66
CA LEU A 485 -34.40 37.54 15.04
C LEU A 485 -35.45 36.89 15.94
N ASN A 486 -36.35 36.10 15.33
CA ASN A 486 -37.28 35.26 16.08
C ASN A 486 -36.58 33.99 16.59
N ASN A 487 -36.81 33.62 17.85
CA ASN A 487 -36.14 32.51 18.57
C ASN A 487 -36.39 31.10 17.98
N SER A 488 -37.20 30.96 16.92
CA SER A 488 -37.65 29.70 16.34
C SER A 488 -36.94 29.28 15.05
N MET A 489 -35.87 29.98 14.66
CA MET A 489 -35.20 29.77 13.36
C MET A 489 -34.18 28.62 13.42
N LYS A 490 -34.56 27.41 12.97
CA LYS A 490 -33.63 26.29 12.71
C LYS A 490 -33.39 26.15 11.21
N GLY A 491 -32.12 26.17 10.77
CA GLY A 491 -31.71 25.74 9.44
C GLY A 491 -31.92 26.72 8.27
N ASN A 492 -32.18 28.01 8.52
CA ASN A 492 -32.43 29.01 7.48
C ASN A 492 -31.32 30.07 7.45
N PHE A 493 -31.03 30.66 6.28
CA PHE A 493 -30.08 31.76 6.10
C PHE A 493 -30.83 33.11 6.08
N PRO A 494 -31.12 33.75 7.23
CA PRO A 494 -31.81 35.04 7.23
C PRO A 494 -30.92 36.14 6.63
N SER A 495 -31.53 37.08 5.91
CA SER A 495 -30.87 38.24 5.36
C SER A 495 -31.73 39.50 5.50
N ILE A 496 -31.11 40.67 5.55
CA ILE A 496 -31.84 41.95 5.55
C ILE A 496 -32.20 42.32 4.11
N TYR A 497 -33.48 42.61 3.89
CA TYR A 497 -33.98 43.16 2.63
C TYR A 497 -34.48 44.59 2.85
N ARG A 498 -34.31 45.43 1.83
CA ARG A 498 -34.89 46.78 1.74
C ARG A 498 -36.04 46.80 0.77
N TYR A 499 -37.14 47.41 1.16
CA TYR A 499 -38.30 47.61 0.31
C TYR A 499 -38.22 48.93 -0.45
N ASP A 500 -38.20 48.87 -1.78
CA ASP A 500 -38.33 50.05 -2.65
C ASP A 500 -39.81 50.37 -2.83
N VAL A 501 -40.28 51.42 -2.15
CA VAL A 501 -41.69 51.88 -2.21
C VAL A 501 -42.10 52.31 -3.62
N THR A 502 -41.17 52.81 -4.44
CA THR A 502 -41.47 53.26 -5.81
C THR A 502 -41.68 52.05 -6.73
N LYS A 503 -40.80 51.06 -6.63
CA LYS A 503 -40.81 49.86 -7.49
C LYS A 503 -41.65 48.71 -6.93
N HIS A 504 -42.09 48.81 -5.68
CA HIS A 504 -42.78 47.74 -4.95
C HIS A 504 -41.97 46.43 -4.90
N THR A 505 -40.64 46.53 -4.82
CA THR A 505 -39.72 45.38 -4.86
C THR A 505 -38.81 45.35 -3.65
N TRP A 506 -38.48 44.15 -3.18
CA TRP A 506 -37.45 43.94 -2.17
C TRP A 506 -36.08 43.77 -2.81
N THR A 507 -35.06 44.38 -2.22
CA THR A 507 -33.65 44.23 -2.62
C THR A 507 -32.86 43.68 -1.44
N LEU A 508 -32.11 42.62 -1.67
CA LEU A 508 -31.20 42.05 -0.69
C LEU A 508 -30.10 43.06 -0.33
N ILE A 509 -29.76 43.13 0.96
CA ILE A 509 -28.63 43.91 1.46
C ILE A 509 -27.63 42.96 2.11
N ASP A 510 -26.35 43.19 1.82
CA ASP A 510 -25.24 42.54 2.50
C ASP A 510 -25.37 42.69 4.01
N SER A 511 -25.56 41.55 4.67
CA SER A 511 -25.86 41.49 6.08
C SER A 511 -25.01 40.45 6.79
N THR A 512 -24.73 40.70 8.07
CA THR A 512 -23.89 39.86 8.92
C THR A 512 -24.76 39.34 10.07
N LEU A 513 -24.82 38.02 10.18
CA LEU A 513 -25.50 37.31 11.26
C LEU A 513 -24.57 37.22 12.47
N ASN A 514 -25.06 37.61 13.65
CA ASN A 514 -24.38 37.42 14.91
C ASN A 514 -25.39 36.97 15.98
N GLU A 515 -25.25 35.73 16.46
CA GLU A 515 -26.17 35.10 17.42
C GLU A 515 -27.66 35.24 17.02
N ASN A 516 -28.40 36.09 17.74
CA ASN A 516 -29.83 36.35 17.58
C ASN A 516 -30.13 37.68 16.87
N ARG A 517 -29.14 38.33 16.26
CA ARG A 517 -29.29 39.58 15.52
C ARG A 517 -28.66 39.50 14.15
N ILE A 518 -29.20 40.29 13.23
CA ILE A 518 -28.62 40.49 11.91
C ILE A 518 -28.40 41.98 11.68
N SER A 519 -27.27 42.33 11.09
CA SER A 519 -26.88 43.72 10.89
C SER A 519 -26.50 44.01 9.44
N ALA A 520 -26.82 45.20 8.94
CA ALA A 520 -26.51 45.64 7.59
C ALA A 520 -25.98 47.07 7.58
N ARG A 521 -25.15 47.40 6.58
CA ARG A 521 -24.71 48.77 6.32
C ARG A 521 -25.75 49.49 5.48
N LEU A 522 -26.17 50.66 5.93
CA LEU A 522 -27.18 51.48 5.27
C LEU A 522 -26.56 52.78 4.76
N THR A 523 -26.91 53.12 3.53
CA THR A 523 -26.56 54.40 2.89
C THR A 523 -27.78 55.29 2.66
N ASN A 524 -28.97 54.79 2.96
CA ASN A 524 -30.23 55.53 2.93
C ASN A 524 -31.20 55.01 3.99
N PHE A 525 -32.30 55.72 4.22
CA PHE A 525 -33.42 55.25 5.04
C PHE A 525 -34.59 54.79 4.17
N SER A 526 -35.28 53.75 4.64
CA SER A 526 -36.32 53.03 3.93
C SER A 526 -37.02 52.06 4.90
N VAL A 527 -37.82 51.13 4.37
CA VAL A 527 -38.37 49.99 5.10
C VAL A 527 -37.43 48.79 4.94
N TYR A 528 -37.07 48.17 6.06
CA TYR A 528 -36.19 47.02 6.13
C TYR A 528 -36.88 45.87 6.86
N ALA A 529 -36.64 44.65 6.41
CA ALA A 529 -37.11 43.46 7.11
C ALA A 529 -36.05 42.37 7.03
N VAL A 530 -36.05 41.49 8.02
CA VAL A 530 -35.26 40.26 7.95
C VAL A 530 -36.15 39.18 7.35
N LEU A 531 -35.75 38.67 6.18
CA LEU A 531 -36.46 37.63 5.46
C LEU A 531 -35.55 36.41 5.31
N ALA A 532 -36.16 35.23 5.16
CA ALA A 532 -35.44 34.00 4.89
C ALA A 532 -36.14 33.19 3.79
N GLU A 533 -35.34 32.39 3.08
CA GLU A 533 -35.84 31.38 2.17
C GLU A 533 -36.30 30.14 2.94
N PRO A 534 -37.36 29.45 2.49
CA PRO A 534 -37.77 28.19 3.08
C PRO A 534 -36.68 27.14 2.82
N PRO A 535 -36.45 26.22 3.78
CA PRO A 535 -35.49 25.14 3.57
C PRO A 535 -35.93 24.31 2.36
N ALA A 536 -35.01 24.03 1.45
CA ALA A 536 -35.30 23.20 0.29
C ALA A 536 -35.74 21.80 0.75
N GLU A 537 -36.95 21.37 0.39
CA GLU A 537 -37.40 20.00 0.61
C GLU A 537 -36.52 19.05 -0.21
N VAL A 538 -35.57 18.37 0.45
CA VAL A 538 -34.84 17.26 -0.15
C VAL A 538 -35.73 16.02 -0.05
N LYS A 539 -36.38 15.65 -1.16
CA LYS A 539 -37.06 14.35 -1.26
C LYS A 539 -36.02 13.26 -1.48
N LEU A 540 -35.68 12.52 -0.43
CA LEU A 540 -34.94 11.26 -0.53
C LEU A 540 -35.89 10.17 -1.04
N HIS A 541 -35.62 9.67 -2.25
CA HIS A 541 -36.22 8.43 -2.72
C HIS A 541 -35.41 7.25 -2.18
N VAL A 542 -36.01 6.47 -1.30
CA VAL A 542 -35.49 5.18 -0.84
C VAL A 542 -36.29 4.10 -1.55
N ASP A 543 -35.67 3.43 -2.52
CA ASP A 543 -36.22 2.19 -3.07
C ASP A 543 -35.87 1.05 -2.11
N LEU A 544 -36.87 0.60 -1.36
CA LEU A 544 -36.77 -0.61 -0.56
C LEU A 544 -36.83 -1.81 -1.51
N VAL A 545 -35.69 -2.45 -1.76
CA VAL A 545 -35.65 -3.78 -2.35
C VAL A 545 -35.93 -4.80 -1.23
N PRO A 546 -37.02 -5.58 -1.30
CA PRO A 546 -37.31 -6.63 -0.33
C PRO A 546 -36.52 -7.91 -0.67
N PRO A 547 -36.44 -8.86 0.28
CA PRO A 547 -35.27 -9.31 1.03
C PRO A 547 -34.14 -9.97 0.24
#